data_AF-A0A972MN39-F1
#
_entry.id   AF-A0A972MN39-F1
#
_cell.length_a   1.000
_cell.length_b   1.000
_cell.length_c   1.000
_cell.angle_alpha   90.00
_cell.angle_beta   90.00
_cell.angle_gamma   90.00
#
_symmetry.space_group_name_H-M   'P 1'
#
loop_
_entity.id
_entity.type
_entity.pdbx_description
1 polymer ?
#
loop_
_entity_poly.entity_id
_entity_poly.type
_entity_poly.pdbx_seq_one_letter_code
_entity_poly.pdbx_strand_id
1 'polypeptide(L)'
;KVLIDQEGTVIALPKTISSEPPVPIESLDLRFPKHSLPLKAYATSMISEDLVYAFSIVIFLFILAYAVEIFTQKRDLAYLTKEEQRIIQQYNLPATSIQIRSIIASLQKIQKEQLQIRDRLEAILHLPLKRGEYFQKLEFGKKISFEVALLDPKRAEELKSYLVKKCRVSKMSVSDKTLYVECQR
;
A
#
# COMPACT_ATOMS: atom_id res chain seq x y z
N LYS A 1 -50.32 -42.36 36.51
CA LYS A 1 -50.32 -41.18 35.64
C LYS A 1 -51.16 -41.53 34.43
N VAL A 2 -52.07 -40.67 34.01
CA VAL A 2 -52.85 -40.83 32.77
C VAL A 2 -52.27 -39.85 31.77
N LEU A 3 -52.00 -40.33 30.55
CA LEU A 3 -51.47 -39.52 29.46
C LEU A 3 -52.63 -39.20 28.53
N ILE A 4 -52.87 -37.92 28.29
CA ILE A 4 -53.90 -37.44 27.38
C ILE A 4 -53.19 -36.67 26.27
N ASP A 5 -53.47 -37.04 25.03
CA ASP A 5 -52.99 -36.37 23.82
C ASP A 5 -54.07 -35.39 23.36
N GLN A 6 -53.75 -34.09 23.39
CA GLN A 6 -54.54 -33.06 22.74
C GLN A 6 -53.60 -32.22 21.88
N GLU A 7 -53.88 -32.23 20.58
CA GLU A 7 -53.23 -31.40 19.56
C GLU A 7 -51.68 -31.44 19.61
N GLY A 8 -51.12 -32.65 19.77
CA GLY A 8 -49.67 -32.88 19.67
C GLY A 8 -48.87 -32.54 20.93
N THR A 9 -49.54 -32.25 22.05
CA THR A 9 -48.88 -32.08 23.35
C THR A 9 -49.38 -33.16 24.33
N VAL A 10 -48.47 -34.01 24.78
CA VAL A 10 -48.79 -35.08 25.75
C VAL A 10 -48.67 -34.54 27.17
N ILE A 11 -49.79 -34.45 27.88
CA ILE A 11 -49.83 -33.96 29.25
C ILE A 11 -50.01 -35.14 30.21
N ALA A 12 -49.10 -35.26 31.17
CA ALA A 12 -49.09 -36.34 32.17
C ALA A 12 -49.76 -35.91 33.47
N LEU A 13 -50.99 -36.36 33.70
CA LEU A 13 -51.74 -36.03 34.91
C LEU A 13 -51.61 -37.11 36.00
N PRO A 14 -51.51 -36.73 37.28
CA PRO A 14 -51.45 -37.66 38.40
C PRO A 14 -52.77 -38.47 38.52
N LYS A 15 -52.64 -39.76 38.84
CA LYS A 15 -53.72 -40.77 38.72
C LYS A 15 -54.92 -40.51 39.65
N THR A 16 -54.76 -39.63 40.64
CA THR A 16 -55.75 -39.33 41.69
C THR A 16 -56.93 -38.50 41.20
N ILE A 17 -56.85 -37.86 40.04
CA ILE A 17 -57.90 -36.96 39.49
C ILE A 17 -58.87 -37.73 38.57
N SER A 18 -58.55 -38.97 38.21
CA SER A 18 -59.29 -39.76 37.20
C SER A 18 -60.10 -40.89 37.84
N SER A 19 -60.97 -40.56 38.81
CA SER A 19 -61.86 -41.53 39.46
C SER A 19 -63.34 -41.27 39.22
N GLU A 20 -63.70 -40.14 38.61
CA GLU A 20 -65.09 -39.78 38.35
C GLU A 20 -65.39 -39.86 36.84
N PRO A 21 -66.59 -40.33 36.45
CA PRO A 21 -66.97 -40.42 35.05
C PRO A 21 -66.96 -39.02 34.41
N PRO A 22 -66.58 -38.90 33.12
CA PRO A 22 -66.47 -37.62 32.45
C PRO A 22 -67.82 -36.92 32.44
N VAL A 23 -67.92 -35.83 33.19
CA VAL A 23 -69.10 -34.95 33.21
C VAL A 23 -69.12 -34.16 31.89
N PRO A 24 -70.26 -34.06 31.19
CA PRO A 24 -70.37 -33.25 29.97
C PRO A 24 -69.96 -31.80 30.23
N ILE A 25 -69.08 -31.26 29.37
CA ILE A 25 -68.50 -29.90 29.48
C ILE A 25 -69.59 -28.82 29.60
N GLU A 26 -70.78 -29.09 29.10
CA GLU A 26 -71.96 -28.19 29.14
C GLU A 26 -72.50 -27.92 30.55
N SER A 27 -72.11 -28.71 31.56
CA SER A 27 -72.53 -28.52 32.96
C SER A 27 -71.45 -27.88 33.85
N LEU A 28 -70.28 -27.54 33.30
CA LEU A 28 -69.28 -26.75 34.00
C LEU A 28 -69.64 -25.26 33.88
N ASP A 29 -70.17 -24.68 34.96
CA ASP A 29 -70.34 -23.23 35.10
C ASP A 29 -68.96 -22.58 35.26
N LEU A 30 -68.24 -22.44 34.14
CA LEU A 30 -66.94 -21.78 34.05
C LEU A 30 -67.14 -20.28 34.29
N ARG A 31 -67.17 -19.88 35.56
CA ARG A 31 -67.01 -18.47 35.95
C ARG A 31 -65.57 -18.06 35.65
N PHE A 32 -65.33 -17.65 34.41
CA PHE A 32 -64.07 -17.02 34.02
C PHE A 32 -63.84 -15.79 34.92
N PRO A 33 -62.66 -15.63 35.51
CA PRO A 33 -62.35 -14.42 36.24
C PRO A 33 -62.50 -13.22 35.29
N LYS A 34 -63.20 -12.16 35.73
CA LYS A 34 -63.47 -10.92 34.96
C LYS A 34 -62.23 -10.22 34.40
N HIS A 35 -61.03 -10.64 34.81
CA HIS A 35 -59.77 -10.07 34.35
C HIS A 35 -59.14 -11.03 33.35
N SER A 36 -59.29 -10.73 32.06
CA SER A 36 -58.44 -11.30 31.03
C SER A 36 -57.00 -10.84 31.28
N LEU A 37 -56.08 -11.78 31.45
CA LEU A 37 -54.65 -11.48 31.38
C LEU A 37 -54.31 -11.36 29.90
N PRO A 38 -54.07 -10.16 29.36
CA PRO A 38 -53.68 -10.05 27.96
C PRO A 38 -52.31 -10.69 27.81
N LEU A 39 -52.21 -11.74 27.00
CA LEU A 39 -50.95 -12.32 26.52
C LEU A 39 -50.27 -11.33 25.57
N LYS A 40 -49.85 -10.17 26.10
CA LYS A 40 -49.06 -9.15 25.38
C LYS A 40 -47.56 -9.45 25.42
N ALA A 41 -47.13 -10.46 26.17
CA ALA A 41 -45.71 -10.75 26.41
C ALA A 41 -44.95 -11.36 25.22
N TYR A 42 -45.65 -11.76 24.14
CA TYR A 42 -45.01 -12.33 22.94
C TYR A 42 -45.27 -11.53 21.65
N ALA A 43 -45.96 -10.40 21.73
CA ALA A 43 -46.28 -9.56 20.56
C ALA A 43 -45.37 -8.32 20.42
N THR A 44 -44.35 -8.18 21.27
CA THR A 44 -43.34 -7.14 21.08
C THR A 44 -42.28 -7.68 20.12
N SER A 45 -42.53 -7.55 18.81
CA SER A 45 -41.41 -7.44 17.88
C SER A 45 -40.58 -6.25 18.39
N MET A 46 -39.38 -6.50 18.94
CA MET A 46 -38.50 -5.42 19.41
C MET A 46 -38.02 -4.50 18.27
N ILE A 47 -38.48 -4.78 17.06
CA ILE A 47 -38.18 -4.09 15.83
C ILE A 47 -39.55 -3.75 15.21
N SER A 48 -39.85 -2.46 15.12
CA SER A 48 -41.02 -1.97 14.39
C SER A 48 -40.80 -2.15 12.89
N GLU A 49 -41.87 -2.44 12.14
CA GLU A 49 -41.80 -2.59 10.68
C GLU A 49 -41.19 -1.34 10.01
N ASP A 50 -41.54 -0.14 10.50
CA ASP A 50 -40.98 1.14 10.04
C ASP A 50 -39.45 1.19 10.17
N LEU A 51 -38.90 0.61 11.24
CA LEU A 51 -37.45 0.57 11.47
C LEU A 51 -36.79 -0.42 10.50
N VAL A 52 -37.42 -1.57 10.21
CA VAL A 52 -36.94 -2.50 9.16
C VAL A 52 -36.88 -1.80 7.80
N TYR A 53 -37.94 -1.08 7.42
CA TYR A 53 -37.96 -0.33 6.17
C TYR A 53 -36.88 0.76 6.12
N ALA A 54 -36.72 1.54 7.18
CA ALA A 54 -35.66 2.56 7.27
C ALA A 54 -34.26 1.94 7.10
N PHE A 55 -33.98 0.82 7.79
CA PHE A 55 -32.71 0.10 7.65
C PHE A 55 -32.49 -0.44 6.25
N SER A 56 -33.53 -0.98 5.60
CA SER A 56 -33.44 -1.50 4.23
C SER A 56 -33.07 -0.41 3.22
N ILE A 57 -33.64 0.80 3.36
CA ILE A 57 -33.37 1.94 2.49
C ILE A 57 -31.92 2.40 2.67
N VAL A 58 -31.44 2.48 3.92
CA VAL A 58 -30.06 2.86 4.22
C VAL A 58 -29.08 1.85 3.63
N ILE A 59 -29.32 0.55 3.83
CA ILE A 59 -28.49 -0.52 3.26
C ILE A 59 -28.50 -0.44 1.72
N PHE A 60 -29.66 -0.22 1.11
CA PHE A 60 -29.78 -0.08 -0.33
C PHE A 60 -28.98 1.12 -0.87
N LEU A 61 -29.02 2.27 -0.17
CA LEU A 61 -28.20 3.43 -0.52
C LEU A 61 -26.70 3.13 -0.43
N PHE A 62 -26.26 2.39 0.61
CA PHE A 62 -24.87 1.95 0.71
C PHE A 62 -24.45 1.03 -0.44
N ILE A 63 -25.31 0.07 -0.81
CA ILE A 63 -25.06 -0.82 -1.96
C ILE A 63 -24.92 0.00 -3.24
N LEU A 64 -25.78 1.00 -3.44
CA LEU A 64 -25.77 1.84 -4.63
C LEU A 64 -24.53 2.73 -4.68
N ALA A 65 -24.14 3.34 -3.56
CA ALA A 65 -22.90 4.10 -3.45
C ALA A 65 -21.66 3.22 -3.75
N TYR A 66 -21.62 2.01 -3.20
CA TYR A 66 -20.54 1.06 -3.42
C TYR A 66 -20.48 0.58 -4.89
N ALA A 67 -21.64 0.37 -5.53
CA ALA A 67 -21.71 0.02 -6.94
C ALA A 67 -21.14 1.13 -7.84
N VAL A 68 -21.44 2.39 -7.53
CA VAL A 68 -20.87 3.55 -8.23
C VAL A 68 -19.35 3.58 -8.04
N GLU A 69 -18.86 3.39 -6.82
CA GLU A 69 -17.42 3.37 -6.53
C GLU A 69 -16.70 2.28 -7.34
N ILE A 70 -17.21 1.04 -7.34
CA ILE A 70 -16.65 -0.05 -8.16
C ILE A 70 -16.63 0.33 -9.64
N PHE A 71 -17.69 0.96 -10.14
CA PHE A 71 -17.77 1.35 -11.55
C PHE A 71 -16.71 2.39 -11.91
N THR A 72 -16.51 3.40 -11.05
CA THR A 72 -15.47 4.41 -11.22
C THR A 72 -14.07 3.79 -11.18
N GLN A 73 -13.79 2.93 -10.21
CA GLN A 73 -12.50 2.23 -10.11
C GLN A 73 -12.20 1.36 -11.35
N LYS A 74 -13.20 0.65 -11.87
CA LYS A 74 -13.04 -0.14 -13.11
C LYS A 74 -12.71 0.73 -14.32
N ARG A 75 -13.34 1.91 -14.43
CA ARG A 75 -13.08 2.85 -15.52
C ARG A 75 -11.67 3.41 -15.44
N ASP A 76 -11.24 3.79 -14.24
CA ASP A 76 -9.92 4.37 -14.01
C ASP A 76 -8.81 3.33 -14.24
N LEU A 77 -9.01 2.09 -13.79
CA LEU A 77 -8.12 0.98 -14.12
C LEU A 77 -8.03 0.75 -15.62
N ALA A 78 -9.16 0.71 -16.34
CA ALA A 78 -9.17 0.52 -17.78
C ALA A 78 -8.44 1.65 -18.53
N TYR A 79 -8.56 2.89 -18.05
CA TYR A 79 -7.82 4.03 -18.58
C TYR A 79 -6.31 3.87 -18.35
N LEU A 80 -5.89 3.55 -17.11
CA LEU A 80 -4.47 3.35 -16.77
C LEU A 80 -3.85 2.20 -17.58
N THR A 81 -4.56 1.09 -17.76
CA THR A 81 -4.08 -0.05 -18.55
C THR A 81 -3.91 0.32 -20.03
N LYS A 82 -4.83 1.09 -20.61
CA LYS A 82 -4.68 1.58 -21.99
C LYS A 82 -3.49 2.51 -22.15
N GLU A 83 -3.30 3.40 -21.18
CA GLU A 83 -2.18 4.34 -21.19
C GLU A 83 -0.83 3.61 -21.04
N GLU A 84 -0.74 2.63 -20.14
CA GLU A 84 0.42 1.75 -20.01
C GLU A 84 0.71 1.01 -21.33
N GLN A 85 -0.30 0.41 -21.96
CA GLN A 85 -0.15 -0.25 -23.26
C GLN A 85 0.31 0.70 -24.36
N ARG A 86 -0.19 1.95 -24.37
CA ARG A 86 0.25 2.99 -25.32
C ARG A 86 1.73 3.29 -25.17
N ILE A 87 2.21 3.46 -23.94
CA ILE A 87 3.63 3.70 -23.65
C ILE A 87 4.47 2.49 -24.07
N ILE A 88 4.02 1.27 -23.75
CA ILE A 88 4.70 0.04 -24.13
C ILE A 88 4.86 -0.06 -25.65
N GLN A 89 3.79 0.22 -26.41
CA GLN A 89 3.81 0.21 -27.87
C GLN A 89 4.67 1.33 -28.45
N GLN A 90 4.53 2.57 -27.95
CA GLN A 90 5.27 3.73 -28.44
C GLN A 90 6.78 3.55 -28.31
N TYR A 91 7.24 2.95 -27.21
CA TYR A 91 8.66 2.76 -26.92
C TYR A 91 9.16 1.33 -27.20
N ASN A 92 8.34 0.49 -27.86
CA ASN A 92 8.63 -0.93 -28.11
C ASN A 92 9.15 -1.66 -26.87
N LEU A 93 8.58 -1.34 -25.71
CA LEU A 93 8.96 -1.98 -24.45
C LEU A 93 8.44 -3.42 -24.42
N PRO A 94 9.11 -4.31 -23.67
CA PRO A 94 8.56 -5.64 -23.42
C PRO A 94 7.20 -5.55 -22.75
N ALA A 95 6.25 -6.40 -23.16
CA ALA A 95 4.88 -6.40 -22.63
C ALA A 95 4.77 -6.85 -21.17
N THR A 96 5.83 -7.42 -20.58
CA THR A 96 5.79 -7.92 -19.20
C THR A 96 6.28 -6.85 -18.23
N SER A 97 5.46 -6.57 -17.21
CA SER A 97 5.76 -5.59 -16.16
C SER A 97 7.08 -5.88 -15.42
N ILE A 98 7.48 -7.15 -15.33
CA ILE A 98 8.76 -7.57 -14.72
C ILE A 98 9.95 -7.08 -15.57
N GLN A 99 9.90 -7.27 -16.89
CA GLN A 99 10.96 -6.83 -17.79
C GLN A 99 11.06 -5.30 -17.83
N ILE A 100 9.93 -4.59 -17.85
CA ILE A 100 9.89 -3.13 -17.76
C ILE A 100 10.55 -2.64 -16.47
N ARG A 101 10.22 -3.23 -15.32
CA ARG A 101 10.83 -2.87 -14.03
C ARG A 101 12.34 -3.10 -14.04
N SER A 102 12.80 -4.20 -14.63
CA SER A 102 14.23 -4.49 -14.77
C SER A 102 14.94 -3.45 -15.65
N ILE A 103 14.33 -3.07 -16.78
CA ILE A 103 14.86 -2.03 -17.67
C ILE A 103 14.93 -0.70 -16.91
N ILE A 104 13.87 -0.28 -16.24
CA ILE A 104 13.86 0.96 -15.44
C ILE A 104 14.96 0.93 -14.38
N ALA A 105 15.11 -0.18 -13.64
CA ALA A 105 16.14 -0.30 -12.62
C ALA A 105 17.56 -0.19 -13.22
N SER A 106 17.79 -0.81 -14.38
CA SER A 106 19.08 -0.72 -15.08
C SER A 106 19.37 0.69 -15.58
N LEU A 107 18.38 1.38 -16.16
CA LEU A 107 18.50 2.76 -16.62
C LEU A 107 18.74 3.73 -15.45
N GLN A 108 18.03 3.55 -14.34
CA GLN A 108 18.25 4.34 -13.11
C GLN A 108 19.65 4.13 -12.55
N LYS A 109 20.17 2.89 -12.59
CA LYS A 109 21.56 2.61 -12.18
C LYS A 109 22.55 3.35 -13.09
N ILE A 110 22.38 3.27 -14.40
CA ILE A 110 23.23 3.99 -15.38
C ILE A 110 23.15 5.50 -15.14
N GLN A 111 21.95 6.07 -14.95
CA GLN A 111 21.77 7.48 -14.69
C GLN A 111 22.49 7.92 -13.41
N LYS A 112 22.36 7.13 -12.33
CA LYS A 112 23.04 7.41 -11.06
C LYS A 112 24.56 7.39 -11.22
N GLU A 113 25.10 6.41 -11.95
CA GLU A 113 26.52 6.35 -12.27
C GLU A 113 26.98 7.55 -13.10
N GLN A 114 26.20 7.96 -14.12
CA GLN A 114 26.49 9.14 -14.94
C GLN A 114 26.47 10.44 -14.14
N LEU A 115 25.50 10.61 -13.23
CA LEU A 115 25.44 11.78 -12.35
C LEU A 115 26.67 11.84 -11.44
N GLN A 116 27.05 10.73 -10.81
CA GLN A 116 28.25 10.68 -9.98
C GLN A 116 29.53 11.00 -10.75
N ILE A 117 29.61 10.56 -12.02
CA ILE A 117 30.73 10.94 -12.89
C ILE A 117 30.70 12.45 -13.14
N ARG A 118 29.55 13.01 -13.53
CA ARG A 118 29.41 14.46 -13.78
C ARG A 118 29.79 15.29 -12.57
N ASP A 119 29.35 14.93 -11.37
CA ASP A 119 29.69 15.64 -10.14
C ASP A 119 31.21 15.63 -9.86
N ARG A 120 31.87 14.50 -10.12
CA ARG A 120 33.34 14.38 -9.98
C ARG A 120 34.08 15.16 -11.05
N LEU A 121 33.61 15.13 -12.29
CA LEU A 121 34.16 15.93 -13.38
C LEU A 121 34.05 17.41 -13.06
N GLU A 122 32.88 17.84 -12.59
CA GLU A 122 32.65 19.23 -12.20
C GLU A 122 33.61 19.64 -11.09
N ALA A 123 33.82 18.79 -10.07
CA ALA A 123 34.77 19.07 -9.00
C ALA A 123 36.22 19.19 -9.50
N ILE A 124 36.63 18.37 -10.47
CA ILE A 124 37.97 18.42 -11.08
C ILE A 124 38.09 19.68 -11.96
N LEU A 125 37.09 19.99 -12.78
CA LEU A 125 37.14 21.17 -13.65
C LEU A 125 37.09 22.49 -12.86
N HIS A 126 36.48 22.49 -11.67
CA HIS A 126 36.47 23.62 -10.74
C HIS A 126 37.61 23.57 -9.71
N LEU A 127 38.68 22.82 -9.98
CA LEU A 127 39.86 22.84 -9.11
C LEU A 127 40.38 24.27 -8.97
N PRO A 128 40.64 24.78 -7.76
CA PRO A 128 41.11 26.15 -7.54
C PRO A 128 42.59 26.30 -7.95
N LEU A 129 42.82 26.45 -9.26
CA LEU A 129 44.11 26.70 -9.86
C LEU A 129 44.52 28.18 -9.73
N LYS A 130 45.78 28.44 -9.38
CA LYS A 130 46.36 29.79 -9.39
C LYS A 130 46.82 30.16 -10.82
N ARG A 131 47.07 31.46 -11.05
CA ARG A 131 47.60 31.94 -12.33
C ARG A 131 48.94 31.26 -12.64
N GLY A 132 49.01 30.53 -13.74
CA GLY A 132 50.18 29.76 -14.17
C GLY A 132 50.10 28.25 -13.87
N GLU A 133 49.08 27.80 -13.14
CA GLU A 133 48.76 26.38 -12.95
C GLU A 133 47.73 25.94 -14.00
N TYR A 134 47.88 24.73 -14.54
CA TYR A 134 47.00 24.21 -15.60
C TYR A 134 46.95 22.69 -15.61
N PHE A 135 45.89 22.14 -16.19
CA PHE A 135 45.81 20.71 -16.48
C PHE A 135 46.70 20.36 -17.66
N GLN A 136 47.68 19.49 -17.44
CA GLN A 136 48.52 18.94 -18.51
C GLN A 136 47.80 17.80 -19.23
N LYS A 137 47.08 16.97 -18.46
CA LYS A 137 46.44 15.77 -18.98
C LYS A 137 45.18 15.47 -18.19
N LEU A 138 44.16 14.99 -18.89
CA LEU A 138 42.90 14.55 -18.32
C LEU A 138 42.40 13.34 -19.11
N GLU A 139 42.33 12.19 -18.47
CA GLU A 139 41.93 10.93 -19.08
C GLU A 139 40.71 10.33 -18.37
N PHE A 140 39.77 9.87 -19.18
CA PHE A 140 38.52 9.27 -18.71
C PHE A 140 38.41 7.83 -19.20
N GLY A 141 38.38 6.89 -18.27
CA GLY A 141 38.17 5.48 -18.58
C GLY A 141 37.50 4.74 -17.44
N LYS A 142 38.10 3.63 -17.00
CA LYS A 142 37.69 2.93 -15.78
C LYS A 142 37.94 3.75 -14.52
N LYS A 143 38.90 4.67 -14.59
CA LYS A 143 39.26 5.65 -13.57
C LYS A 143 39.33 7.03 -14.22
N ILE A 144 39.31 8.07 -13.39
CA ILE A 144 39.57 9.43 -13.83
C ILE A 144 41.00 9.78 -13.40
N SER A 145 41.90 9.95 -14.36
CA SER A 145 43.29 10.34 -14.10
C SER A 145 43.56 11.73 -14.65
N PHE A 146 44.25 12.55 -13.89
CA PHE A 146 44.63 13.88 -14.34
C PHE A 146 45.97 14.34 -13.76
N GLU A 147 46.59 15.24 -14.50
CA GLU A 147 47.90 15.80 -14.21
C GLU A 147 47.78 17.33 -14.18
N VAL A 148 48.24 17.94 -13.08
CA VAL A 148 48.22 19.39 -12.91
C VAL A 148 49.64 19.89 -12.76
N ALA A 149 50.03 20.84 -13.62
CA ALA A 149 51.26 21.60 -13.45
C ALA A 149 51.08 22.62 -12.33
N LEU A 150 51.93 22.55 -11.32
CA LEU A 150 51.98 23.42 -10.15
C LEU A 150 53.16 24.38 -10.26
N LEU A 151 53.01 25.57 -9.69
CA LEU A 151 54.12 26.53 -9.59
C LEU A 151 55.09 26.16 -8.45
N ASP A 152 54.52 25.73 -7.32
CA ASP A 152 55.21 25.35 -6.08
C ASP A 152 54.69 23.98 -5.60
N PRO A 153 55.57 23.01 -5.28
CA PRO A 153 55.16 21.72 -4.72
C PRO A 153 54.32 21.83 -3.43
N LYS A 154 54.46 22.90 -2.64
CA LYS A 154 53.61 23.11 -1.43
C LYS A 154 52.12 23.25 -1.77
N ARG A 155 51.79 23.70 -2.98
CA ARG A 155 50.40 23.81 -3.46
C ARG A 155 49.70 22.45 -3.52
N ALA A 156 50.46 21.36 -3.68
CA ALA A 156 49.90 20.02 -3.79
C ALA A 156 49.10 19.61 -2.55
N GLU A 157 49.55 19.98 -1.35
CA GLU A 157 48.83 19.64 -0.11
C GLU A 157 47.48 20.38 0.01
N GLU A 158 47.42 21.64 -0.43
CA GLU A 158 46.15 22.38 -0.47
C GLU A 158 45.16 21.71 -1.44
N LEU A 159 45.61 21.36 -2.65
CA LEU A 159 44.78 20.70 -3.66
C LEU A 159 44.37 19.28 -3.24
N LYS A 160 45.25 18.57 -2.52
CA LYS A 160 44.95 17.25 -1.96
C LYS A 160 43.79 17.31 -0.99
N SER A 161 43.74 18.30 -0.09
CA SER A 161 42.62 18.46 0.84
C SER A 161 41.28 18.68 0.12
N TYR A 162 41.27 19.47 -0.96
CA TYR A 162 40.11 19.70 -1.81
C TYR A 162 39.67 18.42 -2.53
N LEU A 163 40.64 17.71 -3.12
CA LEU A 163 40.40 16.51 -3.91
C LEU A 163 39.94 15.33 -3.07
N VAL A 164 40.47 15.12 -1.87
CA VAL A 164 40.00 14.07 -0.95
C VAL A 164 38.55 14.31 -0.51
N LYS A 165 38.14 15.58 -0.37
CA LYS A 165 36.77 15.93 0.01
C LYS A 165 35.76 15.72 -1.14
N LYS A 166 36.17 15.98 -2.37
CA LYS A 166 35.28 15.99 -3.55
C LYS A 166 35.36 14.72 -4.41
N CYS A 167 36.48 14.01 -4.35
CA CYS A 167 36.74 12.80 -5.13
C CYS A 167 37.26 11.67 -4.24
N ARG A 168 36.92 10.43 -4.61
CA ARG A 168 37.53 9.24 -4.03
C ARG A 168 38.89 9.00 -4.67
N VAL A 169 39.91 9.65 -4.11
CA VAL A 169 41.30 9.53 -4.57
C VAL A 169 41.79 8.11 -4.32
N SER A 170 42.24 7.42 -5.37
CA SER A 170 42.86 6.09 -5.31
C SER A 170 44.38 6.18 -5.23
N LYS A 171 44.97 7.12 -5.97
CA LYS A 171 46.42 7.35 -5.99
C LYS A 171 46.67 8.84 -6.18
N MET A 172 47.65 9.36 -5.46
CA MET A 172 48.10 10.73 -5.62
C MET A 172 49.61 10.77 -5.40
N SER A 173 50.33 11.41 -6.31
CA SER A 173 51.78 11.58 -6.22
C SER A 173 52.19 12.93 -6.78
N VAL A 174 53.24 13.50 -6.21
CA VAL A 174 53.85 14.74 -6.69
C VAL A 174 55.24 14.38 -7.19
N SER A 175 55.54 14.73 -8.44
CA SER A 175 56.89 14.62 -9.00
C SER A 175 57.27 15.99 -9.53
N ASP A 176 58.35 16.55 -9.00
CA ASP A 176 58.84 17.90 -9.27
C ASP A 176 57.77 18.99 -9.03
N LYS A 177 57.06 19.34 -10.09
CA LYS A 177 56.03 20.36 -10.14
C LYS A 177 54.73 19.85 -10.76
N THR A 178 54.59 18.54 -10.93
CA THR A 178 53.36 17.93 -11.47
C THR A 178 52.70 17.09 -10.40
N LEU A 179 51.42 17.39 -10.16
CA LEU A 179 50.54 16.59 -9.31
C LEU A 179 49.79 15.58 -10.20
N TYR A 180 50.01 14.30 -9.91
CA TYR A 180 49.33 13.18 -10.54
C TYR A 180 48.23 12.69 -9.61
N VAL A 181 47.01 12.56 -10.13
CA VAL A 181 45.85 12.12 -9.35
C VAL A 181 45.08 11.07 -10.13
N GLU A 182 44.81 9.95 -9.47
CA GLU A 182 43.82 8.97 -9.92
C GLU A 182 42.64 8.97 -8.96
N CYS A 183 41.45 9.20 -9.50
CA CYS A 183 40.18 9.08 -8.79
C CYS A 183 39.45 7.82 -9.24
N GLN A 184 38.85 7.12 -8.29
CA GLN A 184 37.95 6.01 -8.57
C GLN A 184 36.70 6.51 -9.31
N ARG A 185 36.07 5.62 -10.07
CA ARG A 185 34.77 5.81 -10.71
C ARG A 185 33.65 5.33 -9.80
#